data_AF-A0A260VR85-F1
#
_entry.id   AF-A0A260VR85-F1
#
_cell.length_a   1.000
_cell.length_b   1.000
_cell.length_c   1.000
_cell.angle_alpha   90.00
_cell.angle_beta   90.00
_cell.angle_gamma   90.00
#
_symmetry.space_group_name_H-M   'P 1'
#
loop_
_entity.id
_entity.type
_entity.pdbx_description
1 polymer ?
#
loop_
_entity_poly.entity_id
_entity_poly.type
_entity_poly.pdbx_seq_one_letter_code
_entity_poly.pdbx_strand_id
1 'polypeptide(L)'
;MQASPEFQELRRRLRSFVFPMAGFFLVWYVLYVLLSTYAVDFMSTKVWGNINIGLLLGLGQFVTTFAITGIYVKFANRELDPRAAALRAEMEASQGAKR
;
A
#
# COMPACT_ATOMS: atom_id res chain seq x y z
N MET A 1 29.10 2.62 -10.34
CA MET A 1 28.69 2.59 -8.92
C MET A 1 27.40 3.38 -8.77
N GLN A 2 26.37 2.74 -8.22
CA GLN A 2 24.94 3.10 -8.33
C GLN A 2 24.55 4.29 -7.43
N ALA A 3 25.08 5.47 -7.73
CA ALA A 3 24.80 6.71 -7.01
C ALA A 3 24.40 7.84 -7.96
N SER A 4 23.58 7.55 -8.98
CA SER A 4 23.02 8.64 -9.79
C SER A 4 21.99 9.42 -8.95
N PRO A 5 21.98 10.77 -9.02
CA PRO A 5 21.04 11.63 -8.29
C PRO A 5 19.56 11.21 -8.45
N GLU A 6 19.21 10.68 -9.63
CA GLU A 6 17.88 10.15 -9.93
C GLU A 6 17.44 9.00 -9.00
N PHE A 7 18.36 8.09 -8.63
CA PHE A 7 18.03 6.99 -7.72
C PHE A 7 17.76 7.48 -6.29
N GLN A 8 18.40 8.57 -5.84
CA GLN A 8 18.14 9.13 -4.51
C GLN A 8 16.80 9.87 -4.46
N GLU A 9 16.44 10.60 -5.51
CA GLU A 9 15.16 11.30 -5.61
C GLU A 9 13.99 10.31 -5.64
N LEU A 10 14.16 9.20 -6.37
CA LEU A 10 13.24 8.08 -6.38
C LEU A 10 13.02 7.48 -4.99
N ARG A 11 14.13 7.20 -4.30
CA ARG A 11 14.12 6.61 -2.95
C ARG A 11 13.53 7.56 -1.91
N ARG A 12 13.69 8.87 -2.10
CA ARG A 12 13.09 9.91 -1.24
C ARG A 12 11.58 9.96 -1.43
N ARG A 13 11.09 9.94 -2.68
CA ARG A 13 9.65 9.86 -2.99
C ARG A 13 9.00 8.60 -2.42
N LEU A 14 9.66 7.45 -2.59
CA LEU A 14 9.19 6.17 -2.05
C LEU A 14 9.05 6.23 -0.52
N ARG A 15 10.08 6.72 0.17
CA ARG A 15 10.03 6.87 1.64
C ARG A 15 8.99 7.87 2.09
N SER A 16 8.88 9.03 1.45
CA SER A 16 7.87 10.03 1.83
C SER A 16 6.44 9.51 1.67
N PHE A 17 6.26 8.44 0.90
CA PHE A 17 4.96 7.81 0.70
C PHE A 17 4.73 6.62 1.64
N VAL A 18 5.71 5.73 1.76
CA VAL A 18 5.59 4.49 2.56
C VAL A 18 5.65 4.78 4.07
N PHE A 19 6.47 5.72 4.53
CA PHE A 19 6.59 6.00 5.97
C PHE A 19 5.30 6.54 6.59
N PRO A 20 4.59 7.52 5.98
CA PRO A 20 3.29 7.95 6.48
C PRO A 20 2.25 6.83 6.47
N MET A 21 2.21 5.99 5.43
CA MET A 21 1.28 4.85 5.36
C MET A 21 1.56 3.81 6.45
N ALA A 22 2.83 3.51 6.71
CA ALA A 22 3.22 2.61 7.80
C ALA A 22 2.85 3.20 9.17
N GLY A 23 3.09 4.50 9.37
CA GLY A 23 2.67 5.22 10.58
C GLY A 23 1.16 5.18 10.78
N PHE A 24 0.39 5.46 9.73
CA PHE A 24 -1.07 5.36 9.73
C PHE A 24 -1.53 3.94 10.10
N PHE A 25 -0.95 2.91 9.48
CA PHE A 25 -1.30 1.52 9.75
C PHE A 25 -1.02 1.12 11.21
N LEU A 26 0.13 1.53 11.74
CA LEU A 26 0.48 1.28 13.15
C LEU A 26 -0.49 1.95 14.11
N VAL A 27 -0.80 3.24 13.88
CA VAL A 27 -1.76 3.98 14.71
C VAL A 27 -3.14 3.32 14.64
N TRP A 28 -3.58 2.93 13.44
CA TRP A 28 -4.86 2.27 13.21
C TRP A 28 -4.94 0.90 13.90
N TYR A 29 -3.86 0.11 13.83
CA TYR A 29 -3.76 -1.18 14.50
C TYR A 29 -3.80 -1.02 16.04
N VAL A 30 -3.00 -0.10 16.59
CA VAL A 30 -2.98 0.17 18.03
C VAL A 30 -4.34 0.66 18.51
N LEU A 31 -4.99 1.55 17.75
CA LEU A 31 -6.35 2.02 18.06
C LEU A 31 -7.33 0.85 18.16
N TYR A 32 -7.30 -0.09 17.21
CA TYR A 32 -8.12 -1.29 17.26
C TYR A 32 -7.86 -2.14 18.50
N VAL A 33 -6.58 -2.39 18.85
CA VAL A 33 -6.21 -3.16 20.05
C VAL A 33 -6.70 -2.48 21.32
N LEU A 34 -6.52 -1.17 21.44
CA LEU A 34 -6.98 -0.40 22.60
C LEU A 34 -8.50 -0.44 22.73
N LEU A 35 -9.24 -0.22 21.64
CA LEU A 35 -10.71 -0.34 21.65
C LEU A 35 -11.16 -1.76 21.99
N SER A 36 -10.49 -2.78 21.44
CA SER A 36 -10.82 -4.18 21.72
C SER A 36 -10.58 -4.58 23.17
N THR A 37 -9.65 -3.92 23.86
CA THR A 37 -9.28 -4.28 25.24
C THR A 37 -10.02 -3.44 26.27
N TYR A 38 -10.15 -2.13 26.03
CA TYR A 38 -10.70 -1.18 27.01
C TYR A 38 -12.15 -0.80 26.73
N ALA A 39 -12.61 -0.91 25.48
CA ALA A 39 -13.95 -0.48 25.04
C ALA A 39 -14.76 -1.67 24.50
N VAL A 40 -14.79 -2.77 25.26
CA VAL A 40 -15.46 -4.01 24.86
C VAL A 40 -16.96 -3.79 24.59
N ASP A 41 -17.62 -2.95 25.38
CA ASP A 41 -19.04 -2.62 25.20
C ASP A 41 -19.29 -1.86 23.89
N PHE A 42 -18.41 -0.93 23.55
CA PHE A 42 -18.44 -0.23 22.26
C PHE A 42 -18.20 -1.20 21.10
N MET A 43 -17.20 -2.06 21.20
CA MET A 43 -16.89 -3.08 20.18
C MET A 43 -18.03 -4.09 20.00
N SER A 44 -18.79 -4.36 21.05
CA SER A 44 -19.95 -5.26 21.03
C SER A 44 -21.23 -4.60 20.54
N THR A 45 -21.23 -3.28 20.31
CA THR A 45 -22.39 -2.55 19.82
C THR A 45 -22.78 -3.06 18.44
N LYS A 46 -24.01 -3.55 18.31
CA LYS A 46 -24.56 -4.09 17.07
C LYS A 46 -24.94 -2.95 16.12
N VAL A 47 -24.49 -3.05 14.88
CA VAL A 47 -24.79 -2.10 13.80
C VAL A 47 -25.94 -2.62 12.95
N TRP A 48 -25.88 -3.89 12.53
CA TRP A 48 -26.96 -4.53 11.79
C TRP A 48 -27.01 -6.04 12.07
N GLY A 49 -28.13 -6.52 12.60
CA GLY A 49 -28.31 -7.93 12.92
C GLY A 49 -27.23 -8.38 13.91
N ASN A 50 -26.40 -9.34 13.51
CA ASN A 50 -25.28 -9.86 14.30
C ASN A 50 -23.93 -9.19 13.99
N ILE A 51 -23.91 -8.16 13.14
CA ILE A 51 -22.69 -7.39 12.83
C ILE A 51 -22.51 -6.32 13.91
N ASN A 52 -21.38 -6.36 14.62
CA ASN A 52 -21.00 -5.35 15.61
C ASN A 52 -19.83 -4.47 15.11
N ILE A 53 -19.58 -3.39 15.85
CA ILE A 53 -18.51 -2.44 15.53
C ILE A 53 -17.15 -3.14 15.50
N GLY A 54 -16.89 -4.05 16.44
CA GLY A 54 -15.64 -4.80 16.50
C GLY A 54 -15.37 -5.62 15.23
N LEU A 55 -16.39 -6.29 14.70
CA LEU A 55 -16.31 -7.03 13.45
C LEU A 55 -16.03 -6.10 12.27
N LEU A 56 -16.69 -4.94 12.21
CA LEU A 56 -16.45 -3.95 11.15
C LEU A 56 -15.04 -3.39 11.21
N LEU A 57 -14.55 -3.02 12.39
CA LEU A 57 -13.19 -2.50 12.57
C LEU A 57 -12.14 -3.58 12.27
N GLY A 58 -12.38 -4.82 12.70
CA GLY A 58 -11.54 -5.97 12.39
C GLY A 58 -11.47 -6.23 10.89
N LEU A 59 -12.61 -6.24 10.18
CA LEU A 59 -12.64 -6.35 8.73
C LEU A 59 -11.95 -5.14 8.05
N GLY A 60 -12.11 -3.96 8.63
CA GLY A 60 -11.42 -2.74 8.23
C GLY A 60 -9.91 -2.90 8.22
N GLN A 61 -9.30 -3.61 9.19
CA GLN A 61 -7.86 -3.90 9.20
C GLN A 61 -7.42 -4.64 7.93
N PHE A 62 -8.18 -5.65 7.50
CA PHE A 62 -7.88 -6.38 6.26
C PHE A 62 -8.02 -5.49 5.03
N VAL A 63 -9.12 -4.74 4.94
CA VAL A 63 -9.36 -3.80 3.82
C VAL A 63 -8.23 -2.77 3.73
N THR A 64 -7.81 -2.18 4.85
CA THR A 64 -6.70 -1.23 4.90
C THR A 64 -5.38 -1.88 4.46
N THR A 65 -5.11 -3.11 4.87
CA THR A 65 -3.91 -3.85 4.47
C THR A 65 -3.86 -4.07 2.95
N PHE A 66 -4.98 -4.51 2.37
CA PHE A 66 -5.10 -4.67 0.91
C PHE A 66 -5.00 -3.33 0.19
N ALA A 67 -5.64 -2.27 0.72
CA ALA A 67 -5.54 -0.94 0.16
C ALA A 67 -4.10 -0.43 0.15
N ILE A 68 -3.36 -0.56 1.26
CA ILE A 68 -1.94 -0.21 1.36
C ILE A 68 -1.13 -0.96 0.30
N THR A 69 -1.36 -2.26 0.17
CA THR A 69 -0.67 -3.10 -0.82
C THR A 69 -0.99 -2.67 -2.25
N GLY A 70 -2.27 -2.44 -2.57
CA GLY A 70 -2.70 -2.00 -3.90
C GLY A 70 -2.18 -0.61 -4.26
N ILE A 71 -2.16 0.31 -3.30
CA ILE A 71 -1.56 1.63 -3.44
C ILE A 71 -0.05 1.49 -3.70
N TYR A 72 0.65 0.62 -2.97
CA TYR A 72 2.06 0.33 -3.21
C TYR A 72 2.31 -0.23 -4.60
N VAL A 73 1.51 -1.21 -5.05
CA VAL A 73 1.62 -1.78 -6.40
C VAL A 73 1.37 -0.72 -7.47
N LYS A 74 0.36 0.14 -7.28
CA LYS A 74 0.07 1.25 -8.19
C LYS A 74 1.22 2.25 -8.24
N PHE A 75 1.81 2.57 -7.09
CA PHE A 75 2.99 3.44 -6.99
C PHE A 75 4.19 2.81 -7.70
N ALA A 76 4.49 1.54 -7.41
CA ALA A 76 5.56 0.79 -8.05
C ALA A 76 5.38 0.72 -9.57
N ASN A 77 4.16 0.45 -10.05
CA ASN A 77 3.86 0.44 -11.49
C ASN A 77 4.06 1.82 -12.12
N ARG A 78 3.58 2.92 -11.52
CA ARG A 78 3.83 4.28 -12.06
C ARG A 78 5.31 4.63 -12.14
N GLU A 79 6.12 4.12 -11.22
CA GLU A 79 7.56 4.39 -11.16
C GLU A 79 8.37 3.42 -12.05
N LEU A 80 7.86 2.20 -12.29
CA LEU A 80 8.48 1.16 -13.12
C LEU A 80 8.00 1.18 -14.58
N ASP A 81 6.84 1.74 -14.87
CA ASP A 81 6.25 1.82 -16.22
C ASP A 81 7.12 2.57 -17.24
N PRO A 82 7.87 3.64 -16.90
CA PRO A 82 8.85 4.23 -17.83
C PRO A 82 9.94 3.24 -18.23
N ARG A 83 10.34 2.34 -17.32
CA ARG A 83 11.34 1.31 -17.58
C ARG A 83 10.76 0.12 -18.34
N ALA A 84 9.51 -0.27 -18.05
CA ALA A 84 8.82 -1.32 -18.77
C ALA A 84 8.47 -0.91 -20.22
N ALA A 85 8.12 0.36 -20.44
CA ALA A 85 7.91 0.93 -21.77
C ALA A 85 9.21 0.99 -22.58
N ALA A 86 10.32 1.41 -21.98
CA ALA A 86 11.63 1.39 -22.62
C ALA A 86 12.09 -0.03 -22.99
N LEU A 87 11.87 -1.00 -22.10
CA LEU A 87 12.20 -2.41 -22.35
C LEU A 87 11.33 -3.01 -23.46
N ARG A 88 10.03 -2.68 -23.52
CA ARG A 88 9.15 -3.09 -24.63
C ARG A 88 9.59 -2.49 -25.96
N ALA A 89 9.97 -1.21 -25.98
CA ALA A 89 10.47 -0.55 -27.18
C ALA A 89 11.79 -1.17 -27.68
N GLU A 90 12.72 -1.53 -26.78
CA GLU A 90 13.94 -2.28 -27.14
C GLU A 90 13.63 -3.70 -27.64
N MET A 91 12.68 -4.40 -27.02
CA MET A 91 12.25 -5.73 -27.46
C MET A 91 11.56 -5.70 -28.84
N GLU A 92 10.75 -4.67 -29.12
CA GLU A 92 10.13 -4.48 -30.43
C GLU A 92 11.16 -4.06 -31.50
N ALA A 93 12.12 -3.19 -31.17
CA ALA A 93 13.19 -2.78 -32.09
C ALA A 93 14.13 -3.94 -32.43
N SER A 94 14.47 -4.79 -31.45
CA SER A 94 15.33 -5.97 -31.66
C SER A 94 14.63 -7.12 -32.40
N GLN A 95 13.31 -7.23 -32.32
CA GLN A 95 12.51 -8.17 -33.13
C GLN A 95 12.28 -7.66 -34.56
N GLY A 96 12.14 -6.35 -34.75
CA GLY A 96 12.02 -5.73 -36.08
C GLY A 96 13.32 -5.77 -36.89
N ALA A 97 14.49 -5.68 -36.23
CA ALA A 97 15.80 -5.75 -36.88
C ALA A 97 16.20 -7.18 -37.34
N LYS A 98 15.39 -8.20 -37.02
CA LYS A 98 15.66 -9.61 -37.33
C LYS A 98 14.75 -10.18 -38.42
N ARG A 99 13.96 -9.35 -39.10
CA ARG A 99 13.09 -9.71 -40.23
C ARG A 99 13.54 -9.04 -41.52
#